data_AF-T1HKT6-F1
#
_entry.id   AF-T1HKT6-F1
#
_cell.length_a   1.000
_cell.length_b   1.000
_cell.length_c   1.000
_cell.angle_alpha   90.00
_cell.angle_beta   90.00
_cell.angle_gamma   90.00
#
_symmetry.space_group_name_H-M   'P 1'
#
loop_
_entity.id
_entity.type
_entity.pdbx_description
1 polymer ?
#
loop_
_entity_poly.entity_id
_entity_poly.type
_entity_poly.pdbx_seq_one_letter_code
_entity_poly.pdbx_strand_id
1 'polypeptide(L)'
;MTIKKITVTSVKDLKSTLTNMKSETAPIYILFNEKAEKNQPEPTAVQKLINLMNYGTNDVESVIDDYLSFIPESRTINYICCYLSPEMWGPGTQLCADRTFRLLKVPTLLRLNGPQRLELGEITRFPLLSMLFEEDKIMPTQENI
;
A
#
# COMPACT_ATOMS: atom_id res chain seq x y z
N MET A 1 -14.77 9.73 1.20
CA MET A 1 -13.48 9.00 1.11
C MET A 1 -12.35 9.90 1.59
N THR A 2 -11.59 9.50 2.61
CA THR A 2 -10.35 10.21 3.02
C THR A 2 -9.16 9.33 2.69
N ILE A 3 -8.68 9.36 1.44
CA ILE A 3 -7.36 8.80 1.11
C ILE A 3 -6.33 9.83 1.57
N LYS A 4 -5.69 9.57 2.71
CA LYS A 4 -4.60 10.42 3.19
C LYS A 4 -3.27 9.91 2.64
N LYS A 5 -2.95 10.30 1.41
CA LYS A 5 -1.65 10.01 0.79
C LYS A 5 -0.56 10.82 1.46
N ILE A 6 0.29 10.14 2.23
CA ILE A 6 1.45 10.74 2.89
C ILE A 6 2.69 10.23 2.20
N THR A 7 3.46 11.16 1.65
CA THR A 7 4.77 10.86 1.05
C THR A 7 5.85 11.01 2.11
N VAL A 8 6.58 9.93 2.39
CA VAL A 8 7.74 9.96 3.27
C VAL A 8 9.00 9.57 2.50
N THR A 9 10.11 10.22 2.82
CA THR A 9 11.42 10.03 2.17
C THR A 9 12.48 9.47 3.14
N SER A 10 12.13 9.25 4.41
CA SER A 10 13.02 8.66 5.41
C SER A 10 12.29 7.70 6.35
N VAL A 11 13.03 6.74 6.93
CA VAL A 11 12.47 5.80 7.92
C VAL A 11 12.03 6.52 9.19
N LYS A 12 12.70 7.62 9.56
CA LYS A 12 12.34 8.44 10.72
C LYS A 12 10.98 9.10 10.51
N ASP A 13 10.73 9.66 9.33
CA ASP A 13 9.46 10.30 8.98
C ASP A 13 8.34 9.28 8.91
N LEU A 14 8.58 8.10 8.35
CA LEU A 14 7.62 6.99 8.38
C LEU A 14 7.21 6.65 9.81
N LYS A 15 8.17 6.46 10.72
CA LYS A 15 7.89 6.14 12.13
C LYS A 15 7.12 7.26 12.84
N SER A 16 7.43 8.52 12.55
CA SER A 16 6.71 9.66 13.11
C SER A 16 5.27 9.72 12.59
N THR A 17 5.07 9.59 11.28
CA THR A 17 3.76 9.51 10.64
C THR A 17 2.91 8.41 11.26
N LEU A 18 3.47 7.20 11.38
CA LEU A 18 2.77 6.06 11.98
C LEU A 18 2.41 6.32 13.45
N THR A 19 3.30 6.94 14.22
CA THR A 19 3.02 7.29 15.62
C THR A 19 1.85 8.25 15.73
N ASN A 20 1.74 9.21 14.80
CA ASN A 20 0.63 10.16 14.75
C ASN A 20 -0.68 9.51 14.29
N MET A 21 -0.61 8.41 13.52
CA MET A 21 -1.78 7.67 13.01
C MET A 21 -2.19 6.52 13.93
N LYS A 22 -1.44 6.21 15.00
CA LYS A 22 -1.77 5.12 15.95
C LYS A 22 -3.12 5.29 16.66
N SER A 23 -3.68 6.50 16.69
CA SER A 23 -5.00 6.77 17.25
C SER A 23 -6.15 6.51 16.25
N GLU A 24 -5.84 6.18 15.00
CA GLU A 24 -6.84 5.94 13.97
C GLU A 24 -7.37 4.51 14.05
N THR A 25 -8.70 4.36 13.96
CA THR A 25 -9.39 3.05 14.03
C THR A 25 -9.43 2.33 12.69
N ALA A 26 -9.10 3.01 11.59
CA ALA A 26 -9.08 2.44 10.25
C ALA A 26 -7.74 1.75 9.93
N PRO A 27 -7.77 0.67 9.13
CA PRO A 27 -6.54 -0.01 8.71
C PRO A 27 -5.62 0.94 7.95
N ILE A 28 -4.32 0.86 8.26
CA ILE A 28 -3.26 1.64 7.61
C ILE A 28 -2.53 0.73 6.62
N TYR A 29 -2.53 1.12 5.35
CA TYR A 29 -1.81 0.45 4.28
C TYR A 29 -0.59 1.28 3.91
N ILE A 30 0.54 0.62 3.73
CA ILE A 30 1.81 1.25 3.38
C ILE A 30 2.29 0.65 2.08
N LEU A 31 2.35 1.45 1.02
CA LEU A 31 3.08 1.10 -0.19
C LEU A 31 4.54 1.54 -0.02
N PHE A 32 5.46 0.59 0.00
CA PHE A 32 6.87 0.85 -0.24
C PHE A 32 7.13 0.75 -1.73
N ASN A 33 7.49 1.87 -2.35
CA ASN A 33 7.78 1.94 -3.77
C ASN A 33 9.23 2.37 -3.99
N GLU A 34 9.82 1.91 -5.09
CA GLU A 34 11.08 2.48 -5.54
C GLU A 34 10.84 3.91 -6.03
N LYS A 35 11.78 4.80 -5.75
CA LYS A 35 11.76 6.14 -6.32
C LYS A 35 12.00 6.04 -7.83
N ALA A 36 10.93 6.03 -8.62
CA ALA A 36 11.06 6.08 -10.08
C ALA A 36 11.78 7.37 -10.50
N GLU A 37 12.80 7.25 -11.37
CA GLU A 37 13.34 8.38 -12.11
C GLU A 37 12.22 8.93 -13.00
N LYS A 38 11.61 10.03 -12.56
CA LYS A 38 10.46 10.68 -13.17
C LYS A 38 10.80 11.16 -14.59
N ASN A 39 10.51 10.38 -15.62
CA ASN A 39 10.56 10.84 -17.02
C ASN A 39 9.68 10.02 -17.99
N GLN A 40 8.54 9.48 -17.54
CA GLN A 40 7.55 8.91 -18.46
C GLN A 40 6.19 9.62 -18.36
N PRO A 41 5.48 9.82 -19.48
CA PRO A 41 4.14 10.39 -19.47
C PRO A 41 3.18 9.44 -18.73
N GLU A 42 2.37 9.99 -17.82
CA GLU A 42 1.41 9.18 -17.07
C GLU A 42 0.32 8.62 -18.00
N PRO A 43 0.06 7.30 -17.95
CA PRO A 43 -1.07 6.71 -18.68
C PRO A 43 -2.42 7.22 -18.15
N THR A 44 -3.47 7.20 -18.98
CA THR A 44 -4.83 7.52 -18.53
C THR A 44 -5.40 6.41 -17.63
N ALA A 45 -6.41 6.70 -16.79
CA ALA A 45 -7.05 5.70 -15.90
C ALA A 45 -7.57 4.46 -16.66
N VAL A 46 -8.13 4.65 -17.86
CA VAL A 46 -8.58 3.54 -18.72
C VAL A 46 -7.40 2.70 -19.22
N GLN A 47 -6.29 3.35 -19.60
CA GLN A 47 -5.08 2.65 -20.04
C GLN A 47 -4.43 1.87 -18.89
N LYS A 48 -4.43 2.43 -17.67
CA LYS A 48 -3.95 1.79 -16.45
C LYS A 48 -4.76 0.53 -16.14
N LEU A 49 -6.09 0.60 -16.23
CA LEU A 49 -6.99 -0.56 -16.08
C LEU A 49 -6.78 -1.63 -17.14
N ILE A 50 -6.64 -1.26 -18.41
CA ILE A 50 -6.36 -2.20 -19.50
C ILE A 50 -5.00 -2.89 -19.29
N ASN A 51 -3.98 -2.13 -18.89
CA ASN A 51 -2.66 -2.68 -18.61
C ASN A 51 -2.65 -3.56 -17.35
N LEU A 52 -3.50 -3.26 -16.36
CA LEU A 52 -3.71 -4.10 -15.19
C LEU A 52 -4.35 -5.44 -15.56
N MET A 53 -5.37 -5.44 -16.43
CA MET A 53 -6.02 -6.68 -16.87
C MET A 53 -5.13 -7.54 -17.78
N ASN A 54 -4.28 -6.92 -18.59
CA ASN A 54 -3.56 -7.63 -19.65
C ASN A 54 -2.05 -7.81 -19.40
N TYR A 55 -1.38 -6.95 -18.64
CA TYR A 55 0.09 -6.85 -18.70
C TYR A 55 0.83 -6.64 -17.38
N GLY A 56 0.16 -6.33 -16.26
CA GLY A 56 0.84 -6.03 -14.99
C GLY A 56 1.76 -4.81 -15.13
N THR A 57 1.21 -3.60 -14.94
CA THR A 57 1.93 -2.34 -15.11
C THR A 57 3.15 -2.20 -14.20
N ASN A 58 4.15 -1.44 -14.65
CA ASN A 58 5.30 -0.98 -13.84
C ASN A 58 4.94 0.12 -12.82
N ASP A 59 3.72 0.66 -12.88
CA ASP A 59 3.26 1.73 -11.99
C ASP A 59 2.19 1.20 -11.04
N VAL A 60 2.67 0.68 -9.90
CA VAL A 60 1.88 0.08 -8.82
C VAL A 60 1.04 1.11 -8.08
N GLU A 61 1.49 2.35 -8.02
CA GLU A 61 0.79 3.43 -7.32
C GLU A 61 -0.50 3.79 -8.06
N SER A 62 -0.40 3.92 -9.38
CA SER A 62 -1.56 4.12 -10.26
C SER A 62 -2.60 3.01 -10.13
N VAL A 63 -2.17 1.76 -10.00
CA VAL A 63 -3.07 0.61 -9.80
C VAL A 63 -3.86 0.74 -8.49
N ILE A 64 -3.20 1.15 -7.42
CA ILE A 64 -3.85 1.33 -6.12
C ILE A 64 -4.79 2.53 -6.17
N ASP A 65 -4.35 3.67 -6.72
CA ASP A 65 -5.18 4.88 -6.84
C ASP A 65 -6.46 4.59 -7.65
N ASP A 66 -6.34 3.85 -8.76
CA ASP A 66 -7.49 3.41 -9.55
C ASP A 66 -8.41 2.49 -8.73
N TYR A 67 -7.88 1.47 -8.03
CA TYR A 67 -8.68 0.59 -7.16
C TYR A 67 -9.44 1.37 -6.09
N LEU A 68 -8.75 2.27 -5.37
CA LEU A 68 -9.33 3.05 -4.30
C LEU A 68 -10.48 3.96 -4.81
N SER A 69 -10.44 4.39 -6.08
CA SER A 69 -11.53 5.16 -6.70
C SER A 69 -12.86 4.39 -6.85
N PHE A 70 -12.81 3.04 -6.85
CA PHE A 70 -13.99 2.18 -6.94
C PHE A 70 -14.59 1.83 -5.57
N ILE A 71 -13.95 2.21 -4.48
CA ILE A 71 -14.39 1.86 -3.13
C ILE A 71 -15.51 2.82 -2.70
N PRO A 72 -16.64 2.31 -2.16
CA PRO A 72 -17.73 3.15 -1.69
C PRO A 72 -17.29 4.19 -0.66
N GLU A 73 -17.86 5.40 -0.74
CA GLU A 73 -17.47 6.55 0.09
C GLU A 73 -17.59 6.34 1.61
N SER A 74 -18.39 5.34 2.03
CA SER A 74 -18.60 4.94 3.42
C SER A 74 -17.40 4.22 4.06
N ARG A 75 -16.37 3.85 3.28
CA ARG A 75 -15.14 3.25 3.81
C ARG A 75 -14.04 4.29 3.98
N THR A 76 -13.33 4.16 5.11
CA THR A 76 -12.10 4.91 5.38
C THR A 76 -10.91 3.97 5.22
N ILE A 77 -9.97 4.34 4.35
CA ILE A 77 -8.74 3.59 4.10
C ILE A 77 -7.58 4.57 4.24
N ASN A 78 -6.66 4.27 5.16
CA ASN A 78 -5.46 5.06 5.35
C ASN A 78 -4.36 4.49 4.47
N TYR A 79 -3.80 5.29 3.57
CA TYR A 79 -2.83 4.83 2.58
C TYR A 79 -1.58 5.71 2.55
N ILE A 80 -0.43 5.15 2.93
CA ILE A 80 0.86 5.84 2.98
C ILE A 80 1.72 5.36 1.81
N CYS A 81 2.28 6.29 1.03
CA CYS A 81 3.21 5.98 -0.05
C CYS A 81 4.64 6.36 0.38
N CYS A 82 5.51 5.37 0.51
CA CYS A 82 6.91 5.55 0.89
C CYS A 82 7.79 5.35 -0.34
N TYR A 83 8.44 6.41 -0.83
CA TYR A 83 9.45 6.25 -1.88
C TYR A 83 10.81 6.02 -1.22
N LEU A 84 11.37 4.86 -1.49
CA LEU A 84 12.65 4.44 -0.96
C LEU A 84 13.73 4.64 -2.03
N SER A 85 14.85 5.24 -1.64
CA SER A 85 16.08 5.11 -2.44
C SER A 85 16.62 3.68 -2.32
N PRO A 86 17.42 3.21 -3.30
CA PRO A 86 18.03 1.87 -3.25
C PRO A 86 18.80 1.56 -1.96
N GLU A 87 19.35 2.55 -1.27
CA GLU A 87 20.06 2.34 0.00
C GLU A 87 19.16 2.09 1.22
N MET A 88 17.85 2.31 1.09
CA MET A 88 16.89 2.19 2.21
C MET A 88 16.24 0.80 2.31
N TRP A 89 16.34 -0.02 1.26
CA TRP A 89 15.74 -1.36 1.20
C TRP A 89 16.76 -2.40 0.76
N GLY A 90 16.61 -3.63 1.24
CA GLY A 90 17.56 -4.72 1.01
C GLY A 90 18.18 -5.29 2.30
N PRO A 91 19.01 -6.34 2.19
CA PRO A 91 19.58 -7.02 3.35
C PRO A 91 20.36 -6.06 4.25
N GLY A 92 20.07 -6.07 5.55
CA GLY A 92 20.78 -5.26 6.54
C GLY A 92 20.28 -3.83 6.73
N THR A 93 19.30 -3.36 5.96
CA THR A 93 18.72 -2.03 6.16
C THR A 93 17.74 -1.99 7.33
N GLN A 94 17.46 -0.78 7.84
CA GLN A 94 16.53 -0.60 8.96
C GLN A 94 15.13 -1.14 8.65
N LEU A 95 14.64 -1.00 7.41
CA LEU A 95 13.31 -1.51 7.01
C LEU A 95 13.28 -3.03 6.87
N CYS A 96 14.39 -3.65 6.46
CA CYS A 96 14.51 -5.11 6.43
C CYS A 96 14.58 -5.71 7.84
N ALA A 97 15.29 -5.07 8.76
CA ALA A 97 15.49 -5.55 10.13
C ALA A 97 14.32 -5.22 11.08
N ASP A 98 13.52 -4.19 10.79
CA ASP A 98 12.38 -3.81 11.62
C ASP A 98 11.28 -4.89 11.56
N ARG A 99 10.93 -5.44 12.73
CA ARG A 99 9.94 -6.53 12.84
C ARG A 99 8.56 -6.13 12.34
N THR A 100 8.25 -4.84 12.33
CA THR A 100 6.98 -4.28 11.85
C THR A 100 6.88 -4.37 10.33
N PHE A 101 7.95 -4.06 9.62
CA PHE A 101 7.94 -3.96 8.16
C PHE A 101 8.46 -5.25 7.52
N ARG A 102 9.64 -5.73 7.95
CA ARG A 102 10.36 -6.85 7.35
C ARG A 102 10.34 -6.76 5.81
N LEU A 103 10.77 -5.60 5.31
CA LEU A 103 10.71 -5.29 3.89
C LEU A 103 11.86 -5.99 3.16
N LEU A 104 11.53 -7.01 2.37
CA LEU A 104 12.50 -7.80 1.61
C LEU A 104 12.63 -7.35 0.15
N LYS A 105 11.55 -6.79 -0.40
CA LYS A 105 11.44 -6.44 -1.81
C LYS A 105 10.62 -5.16 -1.96
N VAL A 106 10.80 -4.47 -3.06
CA VAL A 106 9.93 -3.38 -3.50
C VAL A 106 9.51 -3.61 -4.95
N PRO A 107 8.32 -3.14 -5.37
CA PRO A 107 7.28 -2.57 -4.53
C PRO A 107 6.60 -3.61 -3.63
N THR A 108 6.21 -3.19 -2.42
CA THR A 108 5.46 -3.99 -1.45
C THR A 108 4.35 -3.16 -0.84
N LEU A 109 3.12 -3.67 -0.88
CA LEU A 109 1.98 -3.12 -0.17
C LEU A 109 1.76 -3.92 1.13
N LEU A 110 1.79 -3.24 2.27
CA LEU A 110 1.68 -3.84 3.59
C LEU A 110 0.43 -3.32 4.30
N ARG A 111 -0.37 -4.22 4.91
CA ARG A 111 -1.39 -3.84 5.89
C ARG A 111 -0.75 -3.78 7.28
N LEU A 112 -0.72 -2.59 7.89
CA LEU A 112 -0.26 -2.42 9.26
C LEU A 112 -1.18 -3.16 10.22
N ASN A 113 -0.60 -3.86 11.21
CA ASN A 113 -1.30 -4.70 12.19
C ASN A 113 -1.91 -6.01 11.64
N GLY A 114 -1.59 -6.39 10.40
CA GLY A 114 -1.95 -7.68 9.83
C GLY A 114 -0.75 -8.42 9.24
N PRO A 115 -0.82 -9.76 9.05
CA PRO A 115 0.20 -10.49 8.33
C PRO A 115 0.19 -10.19 6.82
N GLN A 116 -0.87 -9.57 6.31
CA GLN A 116 -1.10 -9.42 4.88
C GLN A 116 -0.13 -8.42 4.25
N ARG A 117 0.49 -8.89 3.18
CA ARG A 117 1.40 -8.14 2.32
C ARG A 117 1.23 -8.62 0.89
N LEU A 118 1.39 -7.73 -0.07
CA LEU A 118 1.42 -8.04 -1.49
C LEU A 118 2.70 -7.46 -2.09
N GLU A 119 3.44 -8.28 -2.84
CA GLU A 119 4.59 -7.84 -3.63
C GLU A 119 4.15 -7.47 -5.07
N LEU A 120 5.03 -6.87 -5.88
CA LEU A 120 4.74 -6.39 -7.25
C LEU A 120 3.78 -7.27 -8.08
N GLY A 121 4.07 -8.57 -8.19
CA GLY A 121 3.28 -9.52 -8.98
C GLY A 121 1.91 -9.85 -8.39
N GLU A 122 1.66 -9.46 -7.14
CA GLU A 122 0.42 -9.67 -6.39
C GLU A 122 -0.41 -8.39 -6.30
N ILE A 123 0.23 -7.21 -6.16
CA ILE A 123 -0.45 -5.91 -6.10
C ILE A 123 -1.20 -5.63 -7.42
N THR A 124 -0.61 -6.06 -8.54
CA THR A 124 -1.21 -5.94 -9.88
C THR A 124 -2.37 -6.92 -10.11
N ARG A 125 -2.59 -7.90 -9.22
CA ARG A 125 -3.71 -8.84 -9.29
C ARG A 125 -4.90 -8.29 -8.53
N PHE A 126 -5.87 -7.76 -9.27
CA PHE A 126 -7.09 -7.18 -8.71
C PHE A 126 -7.77 -8.03 -7.60
N PRO A 127 -7.90 -9.37 -7.73
CA PRO A 127 -8.51 -10.17 -6.67
C PRO A 127 -7.73 -10.13 -5.35
N LEU A 128 -6.40 -10.18 -5.40
CA LEU A 128 -5.55 -10.14 -4.20
C LEU A 128 -5.54 -8.74 -3.58
N LEU A 129 -5.50 -7.71 -4.43
CA LEU A 129 -5.62 -6.32 -4.00
C LEU A 129 -6.97 -6.09 -3.29
N SER A 130 -8.06 -6.60 -3.86
CA SER A 130 -9.39 -6.51 -3.23
C SER A 130 -9.45 -7.25 -1.91
N MET A 131 -8.95 -8.49 -1.85
CA MET A 131 -8.89 -9.25 -0.60
C MET A 131 -8.15 -8.49 0.51
N LEU A 132 -7.02 -7.86 0.18
CA LEU A 132 -6.24 -7.06 1.15
C LEU A 132 -7.06 -5.89 1.74
N PHE A 133 -7.86 -5.20 0.92
CA PHE A 133 -8.69 -4.06 1.34
C PHE A 133 -10.09 -4.44 1.85
N GLU A 134 -10.54 -5.68 1.67
CA GLU A 134 -11.88 -6.15 2.02
C GLU A 134 -11.95 -7.05 3.25
N GLU A 135 -10.82 -7.48 3.81
CA GLU A 135 -10.75 -8.43 4.93
C GLU A 135 -11.37 -7.94 6.26
N ASP A 136 -11.87 -6.71 6.35
CA ASP A 136 -12.63 -6.22 7.52
C ASP A 136 -14.10 -6.69 7.53
N LYS A 137 -14.56 -7.45 6.53
CA LYS A 137 -15.91 -8.03 6.50
C LYS A 137 -16.08 -9.36 7.24
N ILE A 138 -14.99 -9.97 7.73
CA ILE A 138 -15.03 -11.31 8.35
C ILE A 138 -14.48 -11.27 9.77
N MET A 139 -15.05 -10.42 10.61
CA MET A 139 -15.28 -10.82 11.99
C MET A 139 -16.78 -10.74 12.22
N PRO A 140 -17.50 -11.87 12.38
CA PRO A 140 -18.74 -11.78 13.12
C PRO A 140 -18.35 -11.19 14.47
N THR A 141 -18.87 -10.00 14.77
CA THR A 141 -19.08 -9.59 16.15
C THR A 141 -19.68 -10.80 16.85
N GLN A 142 -18.93 -11.42 17.76
CA GLN A 142 -19.53 -12.23 18.80
C GLN A 142 -20.36 -11.25 19.63
N GLU A 143 -21.56 -10.95 19.14
CA GLU A 143 -22.63 -10.48 20.00
C GLU A 143 -22.87 -11.59 21.02
N ASN A 144 -22.83 -11.17 22.28
CA ASN A 144 -23.15 -11.95 23.46
C ASN A 144 -24.32 -12.91 23.23
N ILE A 145 -24.12 -14.19 23.58
CA ILE A 145 -25.16 -15.04 24.16
C ILE A 145 -24.54 -15.75 25.36
#